data_AF-A0A7S4UBC5-F1
#
_entry.id   AF-A0A7S4UBC5-F1
#
_cell.length_a   1.000
_cell.length_b   1.000
_cell.length_c   1.000
_cell.angle_alpha   90.00
_cell.angle_beta   90.00
_cell.angle_gamma   90.00
#
_symmetry.space_group_name_H-M   'P 1'
#
loop_
_entity.id
_entity.type
_entity.pdbx_description
1 polymer ?
#
loop_
_entity_poly.entity_id
_entity_poly.type
_entity_poly.pdbx_seq_one_letter_code
_entity_poly.pdbx_strand_id
1 'polypeptide(L)'
;MGRLSAEMPRELHRVEPQSLAFLTEVGLDASTHPVLVAQLDRIIERLLDALPKTLDQWRQGVDMSGLKDVRVDHLGSVGTRLMLDRAGVPAPVEAFVVRATSTFPRGPSGDFSRRRSSQPLLADNTPQQRRIFAYAEYHLHQSMAPEGPPGPVEGRMLREHGFQGLRMWQKGWLRALTLPVNAHVDRSVCAEFQVLNELCDLAHQSGLADSMEECRGVGGSVRVLVSTTPCLSCVCAVLQFALLFPAVRFEFGCVQPWHSEGGPDGATREPSWTGDSRGDHLEPAIWEGGRIVTTCKASSPEILATAEPAESPEPLTQCQVEVVQQACRVKLGGGRAARVDLGRFGSWEEVQLALRRQTPDSLAEVLRGHRQAVRPETQPQRVEKILVLLKGLVQSAAQAAEESSACSPMAPTAAPSGHASLGVAQAGRSTVRWR
;
A
#
# COMPACT_ATOMS: atom_id res chain seq x y z
N MET A 1 34.56 -37.97 -0.03
CA MET A 1 33.98 -36.60 -0.03
C MET A 1 34.81 -35.55 -0.80
N GLY A 2 36.06 -35.79 -1.23
CA GLY A 2 36.90 -34.75 -1.85
C GLY A 2 36.65 -34.39 -3.34
N ARG A 3 35.93 -35.22 -4.11
CA ARG A 3 35.68 -34.94 -5.56
C ARG A 3 34.56 -33.93 -5.83
N LEU A 4 33.66 -33.70 -4.87
CA LEU A 4 32.62 -32.68 -4.97
C LEU A 4 33.19 -31.23 -4.89
N SER A 5 34.45 -31.05 -4.46
CA SER A 5 34.99 -29.73 -4.12
C SER A 5 35.31 -28.84 -5.33
N ALA A 6 35.78 -29.38 -6.45
CA ALA A 6 36.25 -28.58 -7.59
C ALA A 6 35.19 -28.35 -8.69
N GLU A 7 34.23 -29.29 -8.84
CA GLU A 7 33.16 -29.19 -9.84
C GLU A 7 31.98 -28.33 -9.33
N MET A 8 31.72 -28.36 -8.01
CA MET A 8 30.61 -27.63 -7.39
C MET A 8 30.62 -26.12 -7.67
N PRO A 9 31.74 -25.39 -7.63
CA PRO A 9 31.74 -23.96 -8.00
C PRO A 9 31.34 -23.71 -9.46
N ARG A 10 31.75 -24.58 -10.39
CA ARG A 10 31.41 -24.44 -11.82
C ARG A 10 29.94 -24.71 -12.07
N GLU A 11 29.37 -25.71 -11.40
CA GLU A 11 27.95 -26.02 -11.52
C GLU A 11 27.08 -24.94 -10.84
N LEU A 12 27.50 -24.39 -9.70
CA LEU A 12 26.78 -23.29 -9.03
C LEU A 12 26.64 -22.04 -9.91
N HIS A 13 27.61 -21.74 -10.78
CA HIS A 13 27.48 -20.64 -11.75
C HIS A 13 26.40 -20.86 -12.81
N ARG A 14 25.96 -22.10 -13.01
CA ARG A 14 24.90 -22.46 -13.96
C ARG A 14 23.52 -22.52 -13.30
N VAL A 15 23.47 -22.49 -11.97
CA VAL A 15 22.22 -22.52 -11.22
C VAL A 15 21.52 -21.18 -11.38
N GLU A 16 20.24 -21.23 -11.71
CA GLU A 16 19.40 -20.03 -11.85
C GLU A 16 19.35 -19.23 -10.54
N PRO A 17 19.38 -17.89 -10.56
CA PRO A 17 19.27 -17.04 -9.37
C PRO A 17 18.13 -17.42 -8.42
N GLN A 18 16.95 -17.76 -8.95
CA GLN A 18 15.80 -18.19 -8.15
C GLN A 18 16.08 -19.49 -7.36
N SER A 19 16.83 -20.41 -7.96
CA SER A 19 17.24 -21.64 -7.29
C SER A 19 18.28 -21.38 -6.19
N LEU A 20 19.22 -20.45 -6.42
CA LEU A 20 20.16 -20.01 -5.38
C LEU A 20 19.44 -19.36 -4.19
N ALA A 21 18.43 -18.53 -4.45
CA ALA A 21 17.60 -17.94 -3.41
C ALA A 21 16.89 -19.04 -2.58
N PHE A 22 16.27 -20.00 -3.24
CA PHE A 22 15.59 -21.12 -2.58
C PHE A 22 16.55 -21.95 -1.72
N LEU A 23 17.77 -22.19 -2.18
CA LEU A 23 18.81 -22.90 -1.42
C LEU A 23 19.13 -22.20 -0.09
N THR A 24 19.10 -20.87 -0.03
CA THR A 24 19.26 -20.14 1.24
C THR A 24 18.03 -20.13 2.11
N GLU A 25 16.84 -20.35 1.54
CA GLU A 25 15.64 -20.49 2.34
C GLU A 25 15.64 -21.79 3.11
N VAL A 26 16.00 -22.91 2.48
CA VAL A 26 15.97 -24.26 3.08
C VAL A 26 17.01 -24.49 4.20
N GLY A 27 17.61 -23.42 4.72
CA GLY A 27 18.49 -23.48 5.90
C GLY A 27 19.91 -23.91 5.58
N LEU A 28 20.36 -23.81 4.32
CA LEU A 28 21.79 -23.89 4.06
C LEU A 28 22.45 -22.67 4.70
N ASP A 29 23.17 -22.93 5.78
CA ASP A 29 23.88 -21.90 6.52
C ASP A 29 24.86 -21.18 5.57
N ALA A 30 24.74 -19.85 5.52
CA ALA A 30 25.64 -18.99 4.76
C ALA A 30 27.11 -19.24 5.16
N SER A 31 27.36 -19.57 6.43
CA SER A 31 28.70 -19.84 6.96
C SER A 31 29.35 -21.09 6.35
N THR A 32 28.55 -22.10 5.98
CA THR A 32 29.03 -23.38 5.44
C THR A 32 29.09 -23.39 3.91
N HIS A 33 28.50 -22.37 3.25
CA HIS A 33 28.42 -22.27 1.79
C HIS A 33 28.89 -20.91 1.24
N PRO A 34 30.17 -20.53 1.41
CA PRO A 34 30.69 -19.22 0.99
C PRO A 34 30.58 -18.98 -0.53
N VAL A 35 30.61 -20.04 -1.35
CA VAL A 35 30.44 -19.93 -2.81
C VAL A 35 29.02 -19.52 -3.18
N LEU A 36 28.00 -20.04 -2.48
CA LEU A 36 26.60 -19.67 -2.67
C LEU A 36 26.38 -18.21 -2.30
N VAL A 37 26.90 -17.81 -1.14
CA VAL A 37 26.85 -16.41 -0.68
C VAL A 37 27.49 -15.50 -1.71
N ALA A 38 28.70 -15.81 -2.19
CA ALA A 38 29.39 -15.01 -3.20
C ALA A 38 28.65 -14.92 -4.55
N GLN A 39 27.85 -15.92 -4.93
CA GLN A 39 26.99 -15.82 -6.12
C GLN A 39 25.82 -14.87 -5.89
N LEU A 40 25.11 -15.00 -4.76
CA LEU A 40 24.03 -14.10 -4.39
C LEU A 40 24.54 -12.66 -4.27
N ASP A 41 25.73 -12.49 -3.72
CA ASP A 41 26.42 -11.21 -3.57
C ASP A 41 26.56 -10.45 -4.89
N ARG A 42 27.03 -11.13 -5.94
CA ARG A 42 27.16 -10.57 -7.29
C ARG A 42 25.80 -10.21 -7.91
N ILE A 43 24.78 -11.05 -7.65
CA ILE A 43 23.41 -10.77 -8.11
C ILE A 43 22.88 -9.50 -7.41
N ILE A 44 23.10 -9.39 -6.11
CA ILE A 44 22.69 -8.25 -5.28
C ILE A 44 23.38 -6.97 -5.74
N GLU A 45 24.68 -7.00 -6.02
CA GLU A 45 25.42 -5.83 -6.53
C GLU A 45 24.80 -5.33 -7.85
N ARG A 46 24.59 -6.23 -8.81
CA ARG A 46 23.94 -5.88 -10.09
C ARG A 46 22.53 -5.33 -9.90
N LEU A 47 21.75 -5.92 -8.98
CA LEU A 47 20.42 -5.43 -8.64
C LEU A 47 20.51 -4.01 -8.09
N LEU A 48 21.32 -3.79 -7.05
CA LEU A 48 21.48 -2.49 -6.42
C LEU A 48 21.95 -1.43 -7.43
N ASP A 49 22.90 -1.74 -8.30
CA ASP A 49 23.40 -0.84 -9.34
C ASP A 49 22.31 -0.42 -10.33
N ALA A 50 21.41 -1.33 -10.68
CA ALA A 50 20.28 -1.06 -11.58
C ALA A 50 19.12 -0.34 -10.90
N LEU A 51 19.01 -0.36 -9.56
CA LEU A 51 17.91 0.28 -8.85
C LEU A 51 18.08 1.81 -8.78
N PRO A 52 16.97 2.57 -8.85
CA PRO A 52 16.99 4.01 -8.68
C PRO A 52 17.58 4.43 -7.33
N LYS A 53 18.34 5.53 -7.35
CA LYS A 53 19.02 6.08 -6.17
C LYS A 53 18.26 7.24 -5.52
N THR A 54 17.27 7.79 -6.22
CA THR A 54 16.44 8.89 -5.73
C THR A 54 14.95 8.61 -5.90
N LEU A 55 14.11 9.22 -5.06
CA LEU A 55 12.66 9.07 -5.13
C LEU A 55 12.08 9.52 -6.47
N ASP A 56 12.63 10.59 -7.07
CA ASP A 56 12.17 11.06 -8.37
C ASP A 56 12.41 10.04 -9.47
N GLN A 57 13.55 9.35 -9.45
CA GLN A 57 13.81 8.25 -10.38
C GLN A 57 12.83 7.09 -10.16
N TRP A 58 12.53 6.72 -8.91
CA TRP A 58 11.48 5.72 -8.61
C TRP A 58 10.10 6.13 -9.18
N ARG A 59 9.77 7.42 -9.15
CA ARG A 59 8.50 7.94 -9.71
C ARG A 59 8.46 7.97 -11.23
N GLN A 60 9.60 8.09 -11.89
CA GLN A 60 9.69 7.94 -13.35
C GLN A 60 9.50 6.47 -13.77
N GLY A 61 9.63 5.54 -12.84
CA GLY A 61 9.53 4.10 -13.07
C GLY A 61 10.92 3.47 -13.13
N VAL A 62 10.97 2.15 -12.94
CA VAL A 62 12.22 1.40 -12.97
C VAL A 62 12.27 0.58 -14.24
N ASP A 63 13.28 0.83 -15.08
CA ASP A 63 13.54 -0.04 -16.21
C ASP A 63 14.26 -1.31 -15.75
N MET A 64 13.49 -2.39 -15.56
CA MET A 64 14.00 -3.70 -15.20
C MET A 64 14.52 -4.49 -16.43
N SER A 65 14.59 -3.87 -17.62
CA SER A 65 15.01 -4.57 -18.83
C SER A 65 16.45 -5.09 -18.75
N GLY A 66 17.34 -4.37 -18.06
CA GLY A 66 18.72 -4.78 -17.79
C GLY A 66 18.86 -5.91 -16.76
N LEU A 67 17.77 -6.31 -16.10
CA LEU A 67 17.71 -7.37 -15.08
C LEU A 67 16.88 -8.58 -15.53
N LYS A 68 16.59 -8.69 -16.83
CA LYS A 68 15.82 -9.82 -17.41
C LYS A 68 16.46 -11.18 -17.19
N ASP A 69 17.77 -11.24 -16.96
CA ASP A 69 18.54 -12.44 -16.66
C ASP A 69 18.53 -12.80 -15.17
N VAL A 70 18.19 -11.86 -14.29
CA VAL A 70 18.20 -12.09 -12.84
C VAL A 70 16.96 -12.87 -12.37
N ARG A 71 15.85 -12.88 -13.14
CA ARG A 71 14.63 -13.73 -13.00
C ARG A 71 14.31 -14.27 -11.59
N VAL A 72 14.39 -13.41 -10.59
CA VAL A 72 14.22 -13.79 -9.20
C VAL A 72 13.03 -13.07 -8.61
N ASP A 73 12.20 -13.79 -7.88
CA ASP A 73 11.06 -13.22 -7.16
C ASP A 73 11.44 -12.75 -5.76
N HIS A 74 12.33 -13.47 -5.09
CA HIS A 74 12.88 -13.17 -3.76
C HIS A 74 14.31 -13.70 -3.67
N LEU A 75 15.17 -13.07 -2.87
CA LEU A 75 16.58 -13.44 -2.76
C LEU A 75 16.86 -14.49 -1.66
N GLY A 76 15.81 -15.10 -1.11
CA GLY A 76 15.89 -15.88 0.12
C GLY A 76 16.22 -15.01 1.34
N SER A 77 16.15 -15.58 2.54
CA SER A 77 16.36 -14.82 3.78
C SER A 77 17.77 -14.23 3.86
N VAL A 78 18.79 -15.02 3.47
CA VAL A 78 20.20 -14.59 3.44
C VAL A 78 20.43 -13.51 2.40
N GLY A 79 19.99 -13.72 1.15
CA GLY A 79 20.19 -12.73 0.09
C GLY A 79 19.43 -11.42 0.35
N THR A 80 18.22 -11.49 0.89
CA THR A 80 17.47 -10.29 1.33
C THR A 80 18.23 -9.54 2.42
N ARG A 81 18.75 -10.24 3.44
CA ARG A 81 19.54 -9.62 4.52
C ARG A 81 20.79 -8.92 3.97
N LEU A 82 21.56 -9.61 3.12
CA LEU A 82 22.75 -9.05 2.45
C LEU A 82 22.43 -7.79 1.64
N MET A 83 21.32 -7.79 0.89
CA MET A 83 20.89 -6.64 0.10
C MET A 83 20.50 -5.45 1.00
N LEU A 84 19.76 -5.70 2.08
CA LEU A 84 19.34 -4.66 3.02
C LEU A 84 20.52 -4.09 3.83
N ASP A 85 21.49 -4.92 4.20
CA ASP A 85 22.72 -4.47 4.88
C ASP A 85 23.53 -3.52 3.99
N ARG A 86 23.69 -3.86 2.71
CA ARG A 86 24.33 -2.96 1.73
C ARG A 86 23.58 -1.65 1.53
N ALA A 87 22.26 -1.67 1.69
CA ALA A 87 21.44 -0.47 1.63
C ALA A 87 21.38 0.31 2.95
N GLY A 88 22.09 -0.14 4.00
CA GLY A 88 22.11 0.53 5.30
C GLY A 88 20.81 0.38 6.09
N VAL A 89 19.97 -0.61 5.79
CA VAL A 89 18.75 -0.90 6.54
C VAL A 89 19.03 -2.01 7.55
N PRO A 90 19.29 -1.74 8.84
CA PRO A 90 19.67 -2.75 9.82
C PRO A 90 18.60 -3.83 10.06
N ALA A 91 19.05 -4.99 10.56
CA ALA A 91 18.15 -6.01 11.10
C ALA A 91 17.51 -5.53 12.42
N PRO A 92 16.26 -5.93 12.71
CA PRO A 92 15.63 -5.61 13.99
C PRO A 92 16.31 -6.33 15.15
N VAL A 93 16.29 -5.70 16.32
CA VAL A 93 16.81 -6.31 17.56
C VAL A 93 16.04 -7.56 17.96
N GLU A 94 16.72 -8.55 18.56
CA GLU A 94 16.14 -9.85 18.94
C GLU A 94 14.87 -9.72 19.80
N ALA A 95 14.86 -8.80 20.77
CA ALA A 95 13.69 -8.56 21.62
C ALA A 95 12.45 -8.14 20.81
N PHE A 96 12.63 -7.38 19.73
CA PHE A 96 11.53 -7.05 18.81
C PHE A 96 11.14 -8.28 17.99
N VAL A 97 12.11 -9.06 17.49
CA VAL A 97 11.83 -10.27 16.70
C VAL A 97 10.98 -11.27 17.48
N VAL A 98 11.31 -11.52 18.75
CA VAL A 98 10.54 -12.41 19.64
C VAL A 98 9.11 -11.90 19.83
N ARG A 99 8.94 -10.61 20.18
CA ARG A 99 7.61 -10.01 20.34
C ARG A 99 6.79 -10.07 19.05
N ALA A 100 7.36 -9.60 17.94
CA ALA A 100 6.68 -9.58 16.65
C ALA A 100 6.27 -10.98 16.19
N THR A 101 7.15 -11.98 16.34
CA THR A 101 6.83 -13.38 16.00
C THR A 101 5.68 -13.94 16.86
N SER A 102 5.56 -13.50 18.11
CA SER A 102 4.44 -13.91 18.98
C SER A 102 3.08 -13.33 18.53
N THR A 103 3.07 -12.27 17.71
CA THR A 103 1.84 -11.67 17.17
C THR A 103 1.32 -12.36 15.91
N PHE A 104 2.14 -13.14 15.22
CA PHE A 104 1.70 -13.85 14.02
C PHE A 104 0.69 -14.94 14.38
N PRO A 105 -0.47 -15.00 13.70
CA PRO A 105 -1.50 -15.99 13.99
C PRO A 105 -0.96 -17.43 13.91
N ARG A 106 -1.09 -18.18 15.00
CA ARG A 106 -0.78 -19.61 15.08
C ARG A 106 -2.09 -20.39 14.93
N GLY A 107 -2.44 -20.82 13.72
CA GLY A 107 -3.66 -21.55 13.47
C GLY A 107 -3.51 -22.56 12.32
N PRO A 108 -4.47 -23.50 12.15
CA PRO A 108 -4.39 -24.59 11.17
C PRO A 108 -4.30 -24.14 9.70
N SER A 109 -4.68 -22.88 9.42
CA SER A 109 -4.56 -22.22 8.12
C SER A 109 -3.39 -21.23 8.04
N GLY A 110 -2.67 -21.02 9.14
CA GLY A 110 -1.43 -20.25 9.24
C GLY A 110 -0.21 -21.16 9.45
N ASP A 111 -0.32 -22.44 9.06
CA ASP A 111 0.58 -23.47 9.51
C ASP A 111 1.96 -23.38 8.84
N PHE A 112 2.90 -22.82 9.63
CA PHE A 112 4.26 -23.30 9.80
C PHE A 112 4.30 -24.64 10.55
N SER A 113 3.19 -25.33 10.66
CA SER A 113 3.13 -26.67 11.21
C SER A 113 2.40 -27.49 10.17
N ARG A 114 3.10 -27.90 9.11
CA ARG A 114 2.68 -29.16 8.48
C ARG A 114 2.86 -30.23 9.55
N ARG A 115 1.87 -30.41 10.43
CA ARG A 115 1.59 -31.70 11.03
C ARG A 115 1.25 -32.57 9.83
N ARG A 116 2.30 -33.16 9.24
CA ARG A 116 2.19 -34.28 8.32
C ARG A 116 1.47 -35.35 9.13
N SER A 117 0.14 -35.35 9.11
CA SER A 117 -0.57 -36.58 9.37
C SER A 117 0.05 -37.58 8.42
N SER A 118 0.40 -38.76 8.93
CA SER A 118 1.09 -39.80 8.16
C SER A 118 0.26 -40.32 6.97
N GLN A 119 -0.95 -39.78 6.77
CA GLN A 119 -1.81 -40.04 5.63
C GLN A 119 -2.24 -38.71 5.02
N PRO A 120 -1.70 -38.32 3.84
CA PRO A 120 -2.24 -37.21 3.07
C PRO A 120 -3.66 -37.59 2.64
N LEU A 121 -4.67 -36.96 3.23
CA LEU A 121 -6.05 -37.13 2.77
C LEU A 121 -6.15 -36.43 1.42
N LEU A 122 -6.65 -37.15 0.41
CA LEU A 122 -6.82 -36.63 -0.96
C LEU A 122 -7.70 -35.35 -1.04
N ALA A 123 -8.48 -35.08 0.02
CA ALA A 123 -9.31 -33.88 0.18
C ALA A 123 -8.51 -32.61 0.53
N ASP A 124 -7.24 -32.73 0.96
CA ASP A 124 -6.36 -31.61 1.32
C ASP A 124 -5.53 -31.08 0.13
N ASN A 125 -5.87 -31.47 -1.10
CA ASN A 125 -5.19 -31.00 -2.31
C ASN A 125 -5.59 -29.59 -2.74
N THR A 126 -6.39 -28.85 -1.95
CA THR A 126 -6.57 -27.43 -2.20
C THR A 126 -5.23 -26.71 -2.01
N PRO A 127 -4.74 -25.94 -2.99
CA PRO A 127 -3.52 -25.17 -2.83
C PRO A 127 -3.68 -24.25 -1.62
N GLN A 128 -3.07 -24.61 -0.49
CA GLN A 128 -3.06 -23.76 0.67
C GLN A 128 -2.11 -22.61 0.37
N GLN A 129 -2.69 -21.46 0.02
CA GLN A 129 -1.94 -20.23 -0.15
C GLN A 129 -1.34 -19.87 1.22
N ARG A 130 -0.01 -19.88 1.29
CA ARG A 130 0.72 -19.54 2.52
C ARG A 130 0.35 -18.13 2.95
N ARG A 131 -0.17 -17.98 4.16
CA ARG A 131 -0.51 -16.68 4.75
C ARG A 131 0.77 -15.94 5.13
N ILE A 132 1.01 -14.81 4.48
CA ILE A 132 2.15 -13.93 4.76
C ILE A 132 1.66 -12.75 5.59
N PHE A 133 2.27 -12.58 6.76
CA PHE A 133 2.05 -11.46 7.66
C PHE A 133 3.26 -10.53 7.72
N ALA A 134 3.01 -9.24 7.91
CA ALA A 134 3.99 -8.22 8.24
C ALA A 134 3.52 -7.44 9.48
N TYR A 135 4.37 -7.37 10.49
CA TYR A 135 4.14 -6.65 11.75
C TYR A 135 5.09 -5.46 11.84
N ALA A 136 4.61 -4.32 12.33
CA ALA A 136 5.41 -3.14 12.57
C ALA A 136 5.15 -2.49 13.93
N GLU A 137 6.22 -1.98 14.55
CA GLU A 137 6.20 -1.02 15.66
C GLU A 137 6.75 0.32 15.14
N TYR A 138 6.06 1.42 15.38
CA TYR A 138 6.47 2.73 14.89
C TYR A 138 6.29 3.83 15.93
N HIS A 139 7.14 4.85 15.83
CA HIS A 139 7.08 6.10 16.57
C HIS A 139 7.65 7.18 15.64
N LEU A 140 6.81 8.07 15.13
CA LEU A 140 7.14 9.11 14.16
C LEU A 140 6.88 10.50 14.77
N HIS A 141 7.73 11.46 14.47
CA HIS A 141 7.57 12.84 14.93
C HIS A 141 8.19 13.83 13.94
N GLN A 142 7.75 15.08 13.96
CA GLN A 142 8.37 16.15 13.15
C GLN A 142 9.58 16.71 13.89
N SER A 143 10.74 16.75 13.24
CA SER A 143 12.00 17.20 13.87
C SER A 143 12.10 18.73 13.97
N MET A 144 11.46 19.47 13.06
CA MET A 144 11.74 20.90 12.81
C MET A 144 10.46 21.69 12.46
N ALA A 145 9.44 21.69 13.34
CA ALA A 145 8.24 22.50 13.13
C ALA A 145 8.33 23.85 13.87
N PRO A 146 8.21 25.00 13.17
CA PRO A 146 8.27 26.32 13.80
C PRO A 146 7.02 26.69 14.62
N GLU A 147 5.86 26.11 14.33
CA GLU A 147 4.56 26.48 14.94
C GLU A 147 3.97 25.38 15.85
N GLY A 148 4.84 24.75 16.66
CA GLY A 148 4.42 23.67 17.56
C GLY A 148 4.21 22.37 16.80
N PRO A 149 5.06 21.34 17.00
CA PRO A 149 4.97 20.13 16.21
C PRO A 149 3.62 19.42 16.45
N PRO A 150 3.06 18.77 15.41
CA PRO A 150 2.04 17.76 15.62
C PRO A 150 2.55 16.76 16.66
N GLY A 151 1.66 16.28 17.52
CA GLY A 151 2.01 15.26 18.49
C GLY A 151 2.66 14.04 17.81
N PRO A 152 3.59 13.34 18.49
CA PRO A 152 4.19 12.14 17.94
C PRO A 152 3.12 11.10 17.63
N VAL A 153 3.33 10.34 16.56
CA VAL A 153 2.44 9.27 16.09
C VAL A 153 3.13 7.95 16.41
N GLU A 154 2.60 7.22 17.37
CA GLU A 154 3.16 5.93 17.79
C GLU A 154 2.12 4.83 17.77
N GLY A 155 2.55 3.61 17.45
CA GLY A 155 1.62 2.49 17.40
C GLY A 155 2.24 1.21 16.88
N ARG A 156 1.33 0.27 16.58
CA ARG A 156 1.64 -1.06 16.08
C ARG A 156 0.66 -1.42 14.99
N MET A 157 1.09 -2.20 14.00
CA MET A 157 0.19 -2.69 12.96
C MET A 157 0.57 -4.09 12.50
N LEU A 158 -0.43 -4.88 12.12
CA LEU A 158 -0.29 -6.20 11.52
C LEU A 158 -1.08 -6.24 10.22
N ARG A 159 -0.43 -6.64 9.13
CA ARG A 159 -1.07 -6.84 7.82
C ARG A 159 -0.85 -8.24 7.31
N GLU A 160 -1.84 -8.73 6.59
CA GLU A 160 -1.79 -9.99 5.87
C GLU A 160 -1.79 -9.73 4.36
N HIS A 161 -1.01 -10.53 3.62
CA HIS A 161 -0.99 -10.46 2.16
C HIS A 161 -2.37 -10.76 1.55
N GLY A 162 -2.65 -10.17 0.39
CA GLY A 162 -3.92 -10.40 -0.31
C GLY A 162 -5.12 -9.72 0.34
N PHE A 163 -4.96 -9.07 1.51
CA PHE A 163 -6.01 -8.22 2.06
C PHE A 163 -6.22 -7.01 1.16
N GLN A 164 -7.34 -6.99 0.46
CA GLN A 164 -7.80 -5.89 -0.40
C GLN A 164 -8.86 -5.02 0.29
N GLY A 165 -8.88 -5.01 1.63
CA GLY A 165 -9.78 -4.12 2.35
C GLY A 165 -9.67 -2.68 1.84
N LEU A 166 -10.77 -1.92 1.92
CA LEU A 166 -10.86 -0.56 1.41
C LEU A 166 -9.74 0.32 1.98
N ARG A 167 -8.68 0.46 1.21
CA ARG A 167 -7.67 1.49 1.45
C ARG A 167 -8.31 2.80 1.00
N MET A 168 -8.87 3.53 1.97
CA MET A 168 -9.50 4.81 1.69
C MET A 168 -8.47 5.90 1.33
N TRP A 169 -7.20 5.67 1.64
CA TRP A 169 -6.13 6.65 1.48
C TRP A 169 -4.89 5.94 0.95
N GLN A 170 -4.33 6.47 -0.14
CA GLN A 170 -3.00 6.13 -0.62
C GLN A 170 -2.38 7.41 -1.14
N LYS A 171 -1.44 7.99 -0.40
CA LYS A 171 -0.65 9.12 -0.93
C LYS A 171 0.16 8.72 -2.16
N GLY A 172 0.45 7.43 -2.32
CA GLY A 172 1.18 6.90 -3.46
C GLY A 172 2.63 7.33 -3.49
N TRP A 173 3.23 7.61 -2.32
CA TRP A 173 4.65 7.94 -2.20
C TRP A 173 5.55 6.73 -2.50
N LEU A 174 5.08 5.52 -2.21
CA LEU A 174 5.76 4.28 -2.56
C LEU A 174 5.15 3.67 -3.83
N ARG A 175 5.97 2.99 -4.62
CA ARG A 175 5.52 2.26 -5.81
C ARG A 175 5.90 0.79 -5.72
N ALA A 176 4.90 -0.07 -5.92
CA ALA A 176 5.14 -1.49 -6.09
C ALA A 176 5.81 -1.72 -7.45
N LEU A 177 6.93 -2.44 -7.45
CA LEU A 177 7.66 -2.76 -8.66
C LEU A 177 7.06 -4.01 -9.33
N THR A 178 6.79 -3.91 -10.63
CA THR A 178 6.42 -5.08 -11.46
C THR A 178 7.68 -5.86 -11.80
N LEU A 179 7.79 -7.09 -11.28
CA LEU A 179 8.97 -7.94 -11.50
C LEU A 179 8.90 -8.66 -12.85
N PRO A 180 10.03 -8.84 -13.57
CA PRO A 180 10.07 -9.55 -14.84
C PRO A 180 9.61 -11.02 -14.76
N VAL A 181 9.76 -11.65 -13.59
CA VAL A 181 9.40 -13.07 -13.38
C VAL A 181 7.90 -13.29 -13.43
N ASN A 182 7.10 -12.31 -12.97
CA ASN A 182 5.64 -12.42 -12.99
C ASN A 182 4.99 -11.03 -13.00
N ALA A 183 4.76 -10.51 -14.21
CA ALA A 183 4.19 -9.17 -14.41
C ALA A 183 2.69 -9.08 -14.08
N HIS A 184 2.01 -10.21 -13.88
CA HIS A 184 0.58 -10.27 -13.59
C HIS A 184 0.26 -10.24 -12.10
N VAL A 185 1.26 -10.39 -11.23
CA VAL A 185 1.06 -10.32 -9.79
C VAL A 185 1.08 -8.86 -9.35
N ASP A 186 -0.05 -8.40 -8.83
CA ASP A 186 -0.13 -7.11 -8.14
C ASP A 186 0.63 -7.19 -6.82
N ARG A 187 1.81 -6.58 -6.77
CA ARG A 187 2.66 -6.56 -5.56
C ARG A 187 2.24 -5.49 -4.55
N SER A 188 1.28 -4.62 -4.88
CA SER A 188 0.75 -3.63 -3.93
C SER A 188 -0.06 -4.26 -2.81
N VAL A 189 -0.46 -5.53 -2.97
CA VAL A 189 -1.19 -6.31 -1.96
C VAL A 189 -0.28 -7.18 -1.08
N CYS A 190 1.04 -7.16 -1.29
CA CYS A 190 2.00 -7.81 -0.38
C CYS A 190 1.95 -7.14 1.00
N ALA A 191 1.99 -7.93 2.07
CA ALA A 191 1.82 -7.47 3.45
C ALA A 191 2.78 -6.33 3.81
N GLU A 192 4.04 -6.47 3.40
CA GLU A 192 5.13 -5.52 3.63
C GLU A 192 4.86 -4.19 2.93
N PHE A 193 4.45 -4.23 1.66
CA PHE A 193 4.09 -3.03 0.91
C PHE A 193 2.92 -2.31 1.58
N GLN A 194 1.91 -3.06 2.06
CA GLN A 194 0.76 -2.46 2.74
C GLN A 194 1.20 -1.71 4.01
N VAL A 195 2.03 -2.35 4.85
CA VAL A 195 2.56 -1.75 6.09
C VAL A 195 3.33 -0.47 5.78
N LEU A 196 4.26 -0.50 4.83
CA LEU A 196 5.08 0.66 4.50
C LEU A 196 4.25 1.81 3.91
N ASN A 197 3.28 1.49 3.05
CA ASN A 197 2.39 2.49 2.49
C ASN A 197 1.48 3.10 3.57
N GLU A 198 0.98 2.30 4.50
CA GLU A 198 0.13 2.80 5.59
C GLU A 198 0.91 3.68 6.57
N LEU A 199 2.19 3.38 6.82
CA LEU A 199 3.07 4.28 7.58
C LEU A 199 3.24 5.64 6.88
N CYS A 200 3.30 5.65 5.53
CA CYS A 200 3.31 6.89 4.77
C CYS A 200 1.99 7.66 4.93
N ASP A 201 0.85 6.96 4.83
CA ASP A 201 -0.48 7.56 4.99
C ASP A 201 -0.67 8.11 6.41
N LEU A 202 -0.16 7.43 7.44
CA LEU A 202 -0.17 7.90 8.83
C LEU A 202 0.64 9.19 9.02
N ALA A 203 1.83 9.28 8.42
CA ALA A 203 2.64 10.48 8.49
C ALA A 203 1.89 11.68 7.88
N HIS A 204 1.20 11.47 6.75
CA HIS A 204 0.37 12.51 6.15
C HIS A 204 -0.86 12.88 6.99
N GLN A 205 -1.67 11.89 7.38
CA GLN A 205 -2.91 12.13 8.12
C GLN A 205 -2.68 12.85 9.46
N SER A 206 -1.51 12.65 10.05
CA SER A 206 -1.14 13.29 11.31
C SER A 206 -0.46 14.64 11.13
N GLY A 207 -0.40 15.16 9.90
CA GLY A 207 0.24 16.44 9.59
C GLY A 207 1.77 16.44 9.76
N LEU A 208 2.41 15.26 9.83
CA LEU A 208 3.87 15.18 9.94
C LEU A 208 4.57 15.55 8.62
N ALA A 209 3.93 15.24 7.48
CA ALA A 209 4.39 15.62 6.15
C ALA A 209 3.25 15.59 5.12
N ASP A 210 3.12 16.62 4.30
CA ASP A 210 2.19 16.67 3.16
C ASP A 210 2.88 16.43 1.82
N SER A 211 4.21 16.58 1.80
CA SER A 211 5.07 16.40 0.63
C SER A 211 6.23 15.44 0.91
N MET A 212 6.85 14.91 -0.16
CA MET A 212 8.06 14.07 -0.03
C MET A 212 9.26 14.87 0.50
N GLU A 213 9.27 16.19 0.29
CA GLU A 213 10.32 17.05 0.82
C GLU A 213 10.20 17.18 2.34
N GLU A 214 8.99 17.38 2.85
CA GLU A 214 8.70 17.39 4.29
C GLU A 214 8.96 16.04 4.97
N CYS A 215 8.81 14.91 4.25
CA CYS A 215 9.15 13.59 4.79
C CYS A 215 10.60 13.50 5.28
N ARG A 216 11.52 14.31 4.74
CA ARG A 216 12.91 14.39 5.22
C ARG A 216 13.03 14.96 6.63
N GLY A 217 12.06 15.78 7.05
CA GLY A 217 11.95 16.34 8.39
C GLY A 217 11.25 15.43 9.40
N VAL A 218 10.69 14.31 8.96
CA VAL A 218 10.05 13.31 9.84
C VAL A 218 11.13 12.39 10.40
N GLY A 219 11.24 12.37 11.74
CA GLY A 219 12.15 11.53 12.49
C GLY A 219 11.43 10.43 13.29
N GLY A 220 12.21 9.59 13.96
CA GLY A 220 11.71 8.60 14.90
C GLY A 220 12.26 7.19 14.67
N SER A 221 11.44 6.17 14.89
CA SER A 221 11.83 4.77 14.67
C SER A 221 10.71 3.94 14.09
N VAL A 222 11.06 3.06 13.16
CA VAL A 222 10.16 2.07 12.56
C VAL A 222 10.87 0.73 12.55
N ARG A 223 10.22 -0.31 13.06
CA ARG A 223 10.72 -1.69 13.01
C ARG A 223 9.68 -2.58 12.35
N VAL A 224 10.10 -3.38 11.37
CA VAL A 224 9.20 -4.28 10.63
C VAL A 224 9.75 -5.71 10.66
N LEU A 225 8.87 -6.68 10.96
CA LEU A 225 9.15 -8.10 10.81
C LEU A 225 8.12 -8.74 9.89
N VAL A 226 8.60 -9.55 8.94
CA VAL A 226 7.77 -10.33 8.03
C VAL A 226 7.84 -11.81 8.39
N SER A 227 6.73 -12.52 8.32
CA SER A 227 6.66 -13.97 8.58
C SER A 227 7.41 -14.85 7.56
N THR A 228 7.84 -14.30 6.42
CA THR A 228 8.62 -15.03 5.40
C THR A 228 9.55 -14.08 4.66
N THR A 229 10.42 -14.64 3.82
CA THR A 229 11.24 -13.86 2.88
C THR A 229 10.35 -12.93 2.02
N PRO A 230 10.62 -11.62 2.00
CA PRO A 230 9.89 -10.69 1.14
C PRO A 230 10.27 -10.88 -0.32
N CYS A 231 9.32 -10.64 -1.22
CA CYS A 231 9.64 -10.54 -2.64
C CYS A 231 10.50 -9.30 -2.93
N LEU A 232 11.20 -9.29 -4.07
CA LEU A 232 12.09 -8.21 -4.49
C LEU A 232 11.35 -6.87 -4.62
N SER A 233 10.07 -6.90 -4.99
CA SER A 233 9.21 -5.70 -5.03
C SER A 233 9.03 -5.07 -3.64
N CYS A 234 8.84 -5.90 -2.60
CA CYS A 234 8.77 -5.44 -1.21
C CYS A 234 10.13 -4.93 -0.71
N VAL A 235 11.24 -5.59 -1.08
CA VAL A 235 12.58 -5.08 -0.78
C VAL A 235 12.80 -3.70 -1.42
N CYS A 236 12.35 -3.49 -2.66
CA CYS A 236 12.39 -2.18 -3.30
C CYS A 236 11.53 -1.13 -2.58
N ALA A 237 10.39 -1.52 -2.00
CA ALA A 237 9.58 -0.62 -1.18
C ALA A 237 10.27 -0.24 0.14
N VAL A 238 11.02 -1.17 0.76
CA VAL A 238 11.88 -0.89 1.92
C VAL A 238 12.94 0.15 1.57
N LEU A 239 13.58 0.03 0.40
CA LEU A 239 14.57 1.01 -0.07
C LEU A 239 13.93 2.39 -0.34
N GLN A 240 12.76 2.43 -0.97
CA GLN A 240 12.01 3.67 -1.17
C GLN A 240 11.63 4.33 0.16
N PHE A 241 11.18 3.54 1.15
CA PHE A 241 10.84 4.05 2.48
C PHE A 241 12.06 4.66 3.18
N ALA A 242 13.22 4.00 3.12
CA ALA A 242 14.46 4.53 3.68
C ALA A 242 14.92 5.84 3.01
N LEU A 243 14.71 5.98 1.70
CA LEU A 243 14.96 7.23 0.97
C LEU A 243 13.96 8.34 1.30
N LEU A 244 12.72 7.98 1.60
CA LEU A 244 11.63 8.90 1.91
C LEU A 244 11.76 9.49 3.31
N PHE A 245 12.16 8.68 4.30
CA PHE A 245 12.27 9.07 5.70
C PHE A 245 13.70 8.91 6.23
N PRO A 246 14.68 9.69 5.73
CA PRO A 246 16.09 9.52 6.08
C PRO A 246 16.41 9.77 7.57
N ALA A 247 15.56 10.51 8.29
CA ALA A 247 15.71 10.76 9.72
C ALA A 247 14.99 9.73 10.62
N VAL A 248 14.28 8.75 10.03
CA VAL A 248 13.67 7.64 10.77
C VAL A 248 14.68 6.50 10.88
N ARG A 249 14.94 6.05 12.11
CA ARG A 249 15.68 4.81 12.34
C ARG A 249 14.83 3.63 11.91
N PHE A 250 15.11 3.10 10.72
CA PHE A 250 14.35 2.04 10.10
C PHE A 250 15.05 0.69 10.19
N GLU A 251 14.42 -0.29 10.83
CA GLU A 251 14.89 -1.68 10.94
C GLU A 251 13.90 -2.61 10.22
N PHE A 252 14.42 -3.56 9.43
CA PHE A 252 13.58 -4.48 8.66
C PHE A 252 14.16 -5.91 8.69
N GLY A 253 13.32 -6.89 8.98
CA GLY A 253 13.70 -8.31 9.00
C GLY A 253 12.60 -9.25 8.54
N CYS A 254 12.96 -10.52 8.39
CA CYS A 254 12.01 -11.60 8.12
C CYS A 254 12.33 -12.84 8.97
N VAL A 255 11.30 -13.61 9.29
CA VAL A 255 11.45 -14.93 9.91
C VAL A 255 11.89 -15.91 8.85
N GLN A 256 12.93 -16.70 9.17
CA GLN A 256 13.36 -17.78 8.30
C GLN A 256 12.30 -18.88 8.30
N PRO A 257 11.70 -19.23 7.13
CA PRO A 257 10.58 -20.16 7.04
C PRO A 257 10.82 -21.53 7.68
N TRP A 258 12.09 -21.95 7.77
CA TRP A 258 12.51 -23.27 8.23
C TRP A 258 12.96 -23.32 9.69
N HIS A 259 13.03 -22.17 10.36
CA HIS A 259 13.33 -22.12 11.81
C HIS A 259 12.07 -22.11 12.66
N SER A 260 10.91 -21.85 12.05
CA SER A 260 9.60 -22.00 12.68
C SER A 260 9.10 -23.45 12.72
N GLU A 261 9.64 -24.34 11.89
CA GLU A 261 9.44 -25.78 11.99
C GLU A 261 10.67 -26.38 12.68
N GLY A 262 10.55 -26.69 13.97
CA GLY A 262 11.66 -27.19 14.78
C GLY A 262 12.44 -28.32 14.11
N GLY A 263 13.66 -28.01 13.66
CA GLY A 263 14.66 -29.00 13.34
C GLY A 263 15.00 -29.87 14.56
N PRO A 264 15.80 -30.93 14.41
CA PRO A 264 16.09 -31.90 15.48
C PRO A 264 16.60 -31.26 16.79
N ASP A 265 17.24 -30.09 16.71
CA ASP A 265 17.74 -29.33 17.87
C ASP A 265 16.82 -28.17 18.30
N GLY A 266 15.82 -27.80 17.48
CA GLY A 266 14.88 -26.70 17.73
C GLY A 266 13.47 -27.15 18.17
N ALA A 267 13.12 -28.42 17.96
CA ALA A 267 11.81 -28.98 18.34
C ALA A 267 11.76 -29.60 19.75
N THR A 268 12.90 -29.82 20.42
CA THR A 268 12.92 -30.64 21.65
C THR A 268 12.79 -29.84 22.94
N ARG A 269 12.78 -28.50 22.86
CA ARG A 269 12.40 -27.65 23.98
C ARG A 269 11.49 -26.54 23.49
N GLU A 270 10.23 -26.89 23.27
CA GLU A 270 9.16 -25.93 23.57
C GLU A 270 9.45 -25.42 25.00
N PRO A 271 9.72 -24.12 25.22
CA PRO A 271 9.37 -23.56 26.51
C PRO A 271 7.86 -23.73 26.55
N SER A 272 7.38 -24.69 27.34
CA SER A 272 5.98 -24.76 27.74
C SER A 272 5.56 -23.32 28.03
N TRP A 273 4.66 -22.79 27.20
CA TRP A 273 4.15 -21.45 27.41
C TRP A 273 3.39 -21.49 28.74
N THR A 274 4.08 -21.13 29.82
CA THR A 274 3.53 -20.93 31.16
C THR A 274 3.16 -19.46 31.33
N GLY A 275 2.76 -18.80 30.23
CA GLY A 275 2.36 -17.40 30.23
C GLY A 275 1.13 -17.24 31.10
N ASP A 276 1.37 -16.91 32.36
CA ASP A 276 0.38 -16.50 33.33
C ASP A 276 -0.47 -15.40 32.69
N SER A 277 -1.80 -15.58 32.71
CA SER A 277 -2.78 -14.84 31.90
C SER A 277 -2.98 -13.38 32.35
N ARG A 278 -1.93 -12.77 32.92
CA ARG A 278 -1.93 -11.46 33.57
C ARG A 278 -0.93 -10.46 32.97
N GLY A 279 -0.15 -10.84 31.95
CA GLY A 279 0.65 -9.89 31.18
C GLY A 279 -0.23 -9.19 30.14
N ASP A 280 -0.12 -7.85 30.05
CA ASP A 280 -0.75 -6.96 29.08
C ASP A 280 -1.43 -7.70 27.93
N HIS A 281 -2.77 -7.73 27.95
CA HIS A 281 -3.55 -8.22 26.81
C HIS A 281 -3.11 -7.44 25.58
N LEU A 282 -2.20 -8.03 24.81
CA LEU A 282 -1.88 -7.59 23.47
C LEU A 282 -3.12 -7.92 22.66
N GLU A 283 -4.08 -6.98 22.63
CA GLU A 283 -5.15 -7.06 21.66
C GLU A 283 -4.46 -7.11 20.29
N PRO A 284 -4.64 -8.20 19.52
CA PRO A 284 -4.12 -8.24 18.18
C PRO A 284 -4.60 -6.97 17.48
N ALA A 285 -3.73 -6.35 16.67
CA ALA A 285 -4.11 -5.23 15.82
C ALA A 285 -5.07 -5.74 14.74
N ILE A 286 -6.28 -6.15 15.14
CA ILE A 286 -7.37 -6.50 14.28
C ILE A 286 -7.96 -5.18 13.85
N TRP A 287 -7.96 -5.01 12.54
CA TRP A 287 -8.61 -3.90 11.87
C TRP A 287 -10.13 -4.06 12.00
N GLU A 288 -10.70 -3.78 13.17
CA GLU A 288 -12.16 -3.69 13.35
C GLU A 288 -12.61 -2.25 13.10
N GLY A 289 -13.36 -2.04 12.01
CA GLY A 289 -14.14 -0.81 11.84
C GLY A 289 -13.43 0.43 11.29
N GLY A 290 -12.20 0.32 10.78
CA GLY A 290 -11.55 1.45 10.08
C GLY A 290 -11.14 2.62 10.97
N ARG A 291 -10.95 2.36 12.27
CA ARG A 291 -10.26 3.28 13.18
C ARG A 291 -8.89 2.70 13.54
N ILE A 292 -7.86 3.52 13.40
CA ILE A 292 -6.55 3.24 13.97
C ILE A 292 -6.74 3.23 15.49
N VAL A 293 -6.62 2.07 16.14
CA VAL A 293 -6.54 1.99 17.59
C VAL A 293 -5.12 2.37 17.97
N THR A 294 -4.82 3.67 17.91
CA THR A 294 -3.73 4.25 18.69
C THR A 294 -4.26 4.41 20.11
N THR A 295 -4.11 3.38 20.96
CA THR A 295 -4.19 3.59 22.41
C THR A 295 -2.92 4.29 22.90
N CYS A 296 -2.63 5.46 22.33
CA CYS A 296 -2.04 6.51 23.14
C CYS A 296 -3.14 6.96 24.09
N LYS A 297 -2.87 6.99 25.40
CA LYS A 297 -3.67 7.79 26.34
C LYS A 297 -3.53 9.26 25.97
N ALA A 298 -4.09 9.69 24.85
CA ALA A 298 -4.47 11.08 24.66
C ALA A 298 -5.69 11.29 25.56
N SER A 299 -5.56 12.24 26.49
CA SER A 299 -6.67 12.83 27.22
C SER A 299 -7.87 12.99 26.30
N SER A 300 -9.01 12.45 26.72
CA SER A 300 -10.29 12.50 26.00
C SER A 300 -10.50 13.88 25.35
N PRO A 301 -10.72 13.98 24.03
CA PRO A 301 -11.37 15.16 23.52
C PRO A 301 -12.80 15.08 24.06
N GLU A 302 -13.15 16.00 24.97
CA GLU A 302 -14.54 16.39 25.13
C GLU A 302 -15.03 16.79 23.73
N ILE A 303 -15.72 15.86 23.06
CA ILE A 303 -16.55 16.19 21.92
C ILE A 303 -17.73 16.95 22.51
N LEU A 304 -17.52 18.25 22.70
CA LEU A 304 -18.57 19.24 22.67
C LEU A 304 -19.29 19.02 21.33
N ALA A 305 -20.42 18.32 21.38
CA ALA A 305 -21.41 18.36 20.34
C ALA A 305 -21.94 19.80 20.29
N THR A 306 -21.19 20.68 19.62
CA THR A 306 -21.73 21.93 19.10
C THR A 306 -22.80 21.50 18.11
N ALA A 307 -24.05 21.55 18.55
CA ALA A 307 -25.19 21.53 17.66
C ALA A 307 -24.97 22.68 16.68
N GLU A 308 -24.52 22.35 15.46
CA GLU A 308 -24.45 23.34 14.40
C GLU A 308 -25.84 23.96 14.28
N PRO A 309 -25.94 25.30 14.33
CA PRO A 309 -27.20 25.98 14.17
C PRO A 309 -27.81 25.48 12.86
N ALA A 310 -29.08 25.05 12.90
CA ALA A 310 -29.78 24.53 11.74
C ALA A 310 -29.69 25.54 10.59
N GLU A 311 -28.72 25.33 9.69
CA GLU A 311 -28.52 26.16 8.52
C GLU A 311 -29.82 26.10 7.71
N SER A 312 -30.40 27.26 7.44
CA SER A 312 -31.55 27.37 6.55
C SER A 312 -31.21 26.68 5.24
N PRO A 313 -32.09 25.80 4.70
CA PRO A 313 -31.77 24.96 3.56
C PRO A 313 -31.44 25.83 2.35
N GLU A 314 -30.15 25.89 2.01
CA GLU A 314 -29.67 26.68 0.88
C GLU A 314 -30.21 26.06 -0.43
N PRO A 315 -30.88 26.86 -1.28
CA PRO A 315 -31.42 26.36 -2.53
C PRO A 315 -30.28 26.01 -3.50
N LEU A 316 -30.39 24.85 -4.14
CA LEU A 316 -29.47 24.41 -5.18
C LEU A 316 -29.68 25.23 -6.45
N THR A 317 -28.58 25.69 -7.05
CA THR A 317 -28.61 26.32 -8.37
C THR A 317 -28.92 25.29 -9.46
N GLN A 318 -29.42 25.73 -10.62
CA GLN A 318 -29.73 24.85 -11.75
C GLN A 318 -28.53 24.00 -12.20
N CYS A 319 -27.33 24.58 -12.19
CA CYS A 319 -26.10 23.86 -12.53
C CYS A 319 -25.81 22.72 -11.52
N GLN A 320 -25.99 22.98 -10.23
CA GLN A 320 -25.81 21.96 -9.19
C GLN A 320 -26.84 20.83 -9.31
N VAL A 321 -28.09 21.17 -9.64
CA VAL A 321 -29.16 20.17 -9.90
C VAL A 321 -28.75 19.24 -11.05
N GLU A 322 -28.21 19.78 -12.14
CA GLU A 322 -27.75 19.00 -13.29
C GLU A 322 -26.57 18.07 -12.93
N VAL A 323 -25.59 18.56 -12.16
CA VAL A 323 -24.46 17.76 -11.67
C VAL A 323 -24.97 16.59 -10.81
N VAL A 324 -25.87 16.86 -9.88
CA VAL A 324 -26.45 15.84 -9.00
C VAL A 324 -27.23 14.78 -9.82
N GLN A 325 -28.06 15.20 -10.77
CA GLN A 325 -28.81 14.28 -11.63
C GLN A 325 -27.89 13.42 -12.51
N GLN A 326 -26.80 14.00 -13.03
CA GLN A 326 -25.84 13.28 -13.85
C GLN A 326 -25.01 12.29 -13.03
N ALA A 327 -24.62 12.66 -11.81
CA ALA A 327 -23.91 11.79 -10.90
C ALA A 327 -24.75 10.57 -10.48
N CYS A 328 -26.08 10.68 -10.45
CA CYS A 328 -26.98 9.55 -10.22
C CYS A 328 -27.19 8.64 -11.45
N ARG A 329 -26.58 8.95 -12.60
CA ARG A 329 -26.63 8.17 -13.86
C ARG A 329 -25.23 7.67 -14.23
N VAL A 330 -24.86 6.51 -13.69
CA VAL A 330 -23.52 5.95 -13.89
C VAL A 330 -23.53 4.76 -14.85
N LYS A 331 -22.54 4.71 -15.75
CA LYS A 331 -22.31 3.53 -16.60
C LYS A 331 -21.55 2.48 -15.81
N LEU A 332 -22.06 1.26 -15.81
CA LEU A 332 -21.41 0.08 -15.26
C LEU A 332 -20.69 -0.68 -16.38
N GLY A 333 -19.74 -1.54 -16.01
CA GLY A 333 -19.10 -2.46 -16.94
C GLY A 333 -20.13 -3.37 -17.64
N GLY A 334 -19.85 -3.72 -18.90
CA GLY A 334 -20.72 -4.59 -19.71
C GLY A 334 -21.96 -3.91 -20.29
N GLY A 335 -21.93 -2.59 -20.49
CA GLY A 335 -23.03 -1.84 -21.14
C GLY A 335 -24.23 -1.58 -20.25
N ARG A 336 -24.21 -2.01 -18.98
CA ARG A 336 -25.24 -1.70 -17.99
C ARG A 336 -25.12 -0.24 -17.53
N ALA A 337 -26.22 0.36 -17.11
CA ALA A 337 -26.22 1.66 -16.46
C ALA A 337 -27.05 1.59 -15.19
N ALA A 338 -26.55 2.20 -14.11
CA ALA A 338 -27.32 2.42 -12.90
C ALA A 338 -27.93 3.83 -12.97
N ARG A 339 -29.21 3.92 -12.61
CA ARG A 339 -29.93 5.20 -12.58
C ARG A 339 -30.77 5.27 -11.32
N VAL A 340 -30.54 6.30 -10.53
CA VAL A 340 -31.44 6.73 -9.47
C VAL A 340 -32.21 7.96 -9.96
N ASP A 341 -33.54 7.89 -9.92
CA ASP A 341 -34.39 9.03 -10.24
C ASP A 341 -34.69 9.83 -8.97
N LEU A 342 -34.15 11.04 -8.90
CA LEU A 342 -34.35 11.95 -7.79
C LEU A 342 -35.61 12.82 -7.95
N GLY A 343 -36.26 12.79 -9.11
CA GLY A 343 -37.37 13.69 -9.42
C GLY A 343 -36.93 15.17 -9.53
N ARG A 344 -37.86 16.09 -9.25
CA ARG A 344 -37.56 17.51 -9.12
C ARG A 344 -37.15 17.81 -7.68
N PHE A 345 -36.04 18.51 -7.51
CA PHE A 345 -35.52 18.93 -6.21
C PHE A 345 -34.86 20.30 -6.35
N GLY A 346 -34.95 21.11 -5.30
CA GLY A 346 -34.35 22.43 -5.19
C GLY A 346 -33.46 22.60 -3.95
N SER A 347 -33.31 21.57 -3.10
CA SER A 347 -32.44 21.62 -1.91
C SER A 347 -31.78 20.27 -1.62
N TRP A 348 -30.72 20.27 -0.81
CA TRP A 348 -30.07 19.03 -0.35
C TRP A 348 -30.99 18.16 0.53
N GLU A 349 -31.91 18.75 1.27
CA GLU A 349 -32.90 18.02 2.07
C GLU A 349 -33.84 17.22 1.16
N GLU A 350 -34.30 17.83 0.06
CA GLU A 350 -35.11 17.14 -0.95
C GLU A 350 -34.34 16.02 -1.65
N VAL A 351 -33.05 16.22 -1.94
CA VAL A 351 -32.16 15.16 -2.47
C VAL A 351 -32.05 14.00 -1.48
N GLN A 352 -31.81 14.29 -0.20
CA GLN A 352 -31.74 13.27 0.85
C GLN A 352 -33.05 12.49 0.96
N LEU A 353 -34.19 13.19 0.95
CA LEU A 353 -35.51 12.57 0.99
C LEU A 353 -35.75 11.68 -0.24
N ALA A 354 -35.35 12.13 -1.44
CA ALA A 354 -35.43 11.36 -2.67
C ALA A 354 -34.57 10.10 -2.63
N LEU A 355 -33.35 10.18 -2.09
CA LEU A 355 -32.45 9.03 -1.90
C LEU A 355 -33.00 8.01 -0.90
N ARG A 356 -33.62 8.47 0.19
CA ARG A 356 -34.27 7.59 1.19
C ARG A 356 -35.43 6.77 0.61
N ARG A 357 -36.06 7.25 -0.47
CA ARG A 357 -37.15 6.53 -1.17
C ARG A 357 -36.65 5.46 -2.13
N GLN A 358 -35.35 5.41 -2.42
CA GLN A 358 -34.77 4.43 -3.34
C GLN A 358 -34.50 3.09 -2.65
N THR A 359 -34.48 2.01 -3.43
CA THR A 359 -34.13 0.69 -2.92
C THR A 359 -32.64 0.64 -2.55
N PRO A 360 -32.24 -0.16 -1.54
CA PRO A 360 -30.84 -0.32 -1.19
C PRO A 360 -29.97 -0.77 -2.38
N ASP A 361 -30.52 -1.57 -3.29
CA ASP A 361 -29.79 -2.12 -4.44
C ASP A 361 -29.51 -1.06 -5.50
N SER A 362 -30.43 -0.15 -5.79
CA SER A 362 -30.18 0.94 -6.76
C SER A 362 -29.11 1.90 -6.24
N LEU A 363 -29.13 2.21 -4.93
CA LEU A 363 -28.08 3.00 -4.28
C LEU A 363 -26.72 2.29 -4.35
N ALA A 364 -26.69 0.98 -4.13
CA ALA A 364 -25.47 0.17 -4.26
C ALA A 364 -24.93 0.14 -5.69
N GLU A 365 -25.79 0.16 -6.71
CA GLU A 365 -25.34 0.25 -8.11
C GLU A 365 -24.74 1.62 -8.45
N VAL A 366 -25.31 2.71 -7.93
CA VAL A 366 -24.73 4.06 -8.09
C VAL A 366 -23.35 4.15 -7.43
N LEU A 367 -23.23 3.65 -6.19
CA LEU A 367 -21.94 3.58 -5.50
C LEU A 367 -20.92 2.76 -6.30
N ARG A 368 -21.30 1.59 -6.82
CA ARG A 368 -20.43 0.77 -7.68
C ARG A 368 -19.97 1.51 -8.94
N GLY A 369 -20.85 2.27 -9.60
CA GLY A 369 -20.47 3.03 -10.78
C GLY A 369 -19.47 4.16 -10.49
N HIS A 370 -19.52 4.73 -9.28
CA HIS A 370 -18.50 5.66 -8.78
C HIS A 370 -17.30 4.97 -8.12
N ARG A 371 -17.15 3.65 -8.30
CA ARG A 371 -16.09 2.83 -7.71
C ARG A 371 -16.01 2.92 -6.18
N GLN A 372 -17.13 3.25 -5.54
CA GLN A 372 -17.28 3.17 -4.09
C GLN A 372 -17.62 1.74 -3.71
N ALA A 373 -17.00 1.24 -2.64
CA ALA A 373 -17.32 -0.10 -2.17
C ALA A 373 -18.66 -0.16 -1.46
N VAL A 374 -19.36 -1.26 -1.74
CA VAL A 374 -20.66 -1.57 -1.15
C VAL A 374 -20.44 -2.64 -0.09
N ARG A 375 -20.72 -2.30 1.17
CA ARG A 375 -20.73 -3.23 2.30
C ARG A 375 -22.18 -3.63 2.63
N PRO A 376 -22.41 -4.66 3.48
CA PRO A 376 -23.72 -4.95 4.06
C PRO A 376 -24.13 -3.86 5.06
N GLU A 377 -24.36 -2.66 4.54
CA GLU A 377 -24.74 -1.45 5.27
C GLU A 377 -26.24 -1.25 5.24
N THR A 378 -26.75 -0.57 6.28
CA THR A 378 -28.16 -0.18 6.34
C THR A 378 -28.47 0.89 5.30
N GLN A 379 -29.74 1.01 4.92
CA GLN A 379 -30.18 2.02 3.94
C GLN A 379 -29.79 3.46 4.34
N PRO A 380 -29.91 3.92 5.61
CA PRO A 380 -29.44 5.25 6.02
C PRO A 380 -27.95 5.49 5.73
N GLN A 381 -27.09 4.51 6.00
CA GLN A 381 -25.65 4.61 5.75
C GLN A 381 -25.34 4.75 4.26
N ARG A 382 -26.08 4.04 3.39
CA ARG A 382 -25.93 4.17 1.93
C ARG A 382 -26.36 5.54 1.44
N VAL A 383 -27.45 6.10 1.99
CA VAL A 383 -27.91 7.45 1.65
C VAL A 383 -26.86 8.50 2.01
N GLU A 384 -26.29 8.41 3.22
CA GLU A 384 -25.27 9.35 3.68
C GLU A 384 -24.02 9.32 2.79
N LYS A 385 -23.52 8.14 2.43
CA LYS A 385 -22.39 8.00 1.51
C LYS A 385 -22.64 8.64 0.16
N ILE A 386 -23.83 8.45 -0.39
CA ILE A 386 -24.19 9.05 -1.67
C ILE A 386 -24.28 10.57 -1.53
N LEU A 387 -24.84 11.10 -0.43
CA LEU A 387 -24.88 12.54 -0.19
C LEU A 387 -23.48 13.16 -0.12
N VAL A 388 -22.55 12.55 0.62
CA VAL A 388 -21.16 13.02 0.71
C VAL A 388 -20.52 13.05 -0.68
N LEU A 389 -20.70 11.99 -1.47
CA LEU A 389 -20.21 11.90 -2.84
C LEU A 389 -20.78 13.01 -3.72
N LEU A 390 -22.09 13.24 -3.67
CA LEU A 390 -22.77 14.24 -4.49
C LEU A 390 -22.32 15.67 -4.13
N LYS A 391 -22.18 15.97 -2.83
CA LYS A 391 -21.69 17.26 -2.35
C LYS A 391 -20.27 17.54 -2.86
N GLY A 392 -19.37 16.55 -2.79
CA GLY A 392 -18.01 16.69 -3.30
C GLY A 392 -17.94 16.95 -4.81
N LEU A 393 -18.81 16.31 -5.60
CA LEU A 393 -18.90 16.55 -7.05
C LEU A 393 -19.40 17.96 -7.38
N VAL A 394 -20.38 18.46 -6.63
CA VAL A 394 -20.90 19.82 -6.77
C VAL A 394 -19.83 20.86 -6.47
N GLN A 395 -19.08 20.69 -5.37
CA GLN A 395 -17.97 21.59 -5.01
C GLN A 395 -16.88 21.61 -6.08
N SER A 396 -16.50 20.44 -6.60
CA SER A 396 -15.50 20.32 -7.66
C SER A 396 -15.95 21.01 -8.96
N ALA A 397 -17.24 20.92 -9.30
CA ALA A 397 -17.79 21.58 -10.48
C ALA A 397 -17.84 23.11 -10.33
N ALA A 398 -18.15 23.61 -9.13
CA ALA A 398 -18.12 25.04 -8.83
C ALA A 398 -16.71 25.62 -8.97
N GLN A 399 -15.69 24.96 -8.41
CA GLN A 399 -14.29 25.36 -8.54
C GLN A 399 -13.83 25.40 -10.00
N ALA A 400 -14.17 24.38 -10.80
CA ALA A 400 -13.83 24.36 -12.22
C ALA A 400 -14.50 25.49 -13.03
N ALA A 401 -15.72 25.89 -12.64
CA ALA A 401 -16.42 27.01 -13.27
C ALA A 401 -15.76 28.36 -12.92
N GLU A 402 -15.33 28.54 -11.67
CA GLU A 402 -14.58 29.73 -11.24
C GLU A 402 -13.23 29.85 -11.97
N GLU A 403 -12.48 28.77 -12.08
CA GLU A 403 -11.21 28.72 -12.83
C GLU A 403 -11.41 29.03 -14.32
N SER A 404 -12.48 28.50 -14.91
CA SER A 404 -12.82 28.77 -16.32
C SER A 404 -13.24 30.22 -16.55
N SER A 405 -13.91 30.84 -15.56
CA SER A 405 -14.29 32.24 -15.63
C SER A 405 -13.09 33.18 -15.44
N ALA A 406 -12.11 32.80 -14.62
CA ALA A 406 -10.90 33.57 -14.39
C ALA A 406 -9.95 33.58 -15.61
N CYS A 407 -9.99 32.53 -16.44
CA CYS A 407 -9.18 32.41 -17.65
C CYS A 407 -9.78 33.06 -18.90
N SER A 408 -10.89 33.79 -18.80
CA SER A 408 -11.41 34.56 -19.94
C SER A 408 -10.47 35.75 -20.20
N PRO A 409 -9.65 35.73 -21.27
CA PRO A 409 -8.71 36.82 -21.53
C PRO A 409 -9.53 38.10 -21.73
N MET A 410 -9.19 39.16 -20.99
CA MET A 410 -9.70 40.51 -21.26
C MET A 410 -9.52 40.76 -22.75
N ALA A 411 -10.64 40.84 -23.48
CA ALA A 411 -10.63 41.15 -24.90
C ALA A 411 -9.84 42.46 -25.09
N PRO A 412 -8.78 42.48 -25.91
CA PRO A 412 -8.05 43.70 -26.17
C PRO A 412 -9.02 44.70 -26.79
N THR A 413 -9.16 45.86 -26.14
CA THR A 413 -9.98 46.98 -26.60
C THR A 413 -9.51 47.38 -28.00
N ALA A 414 -10.30 47.04 -29.02
CA ALA A 414 -9.97 47.31 -30.41
C ALA A 414 -9.99 48.82 -30.68
N ALA A 415 -8.84 49.37 -31.06
CA ALA A 415 -8.72 50.66 -31.73
C ALA A 415 -9.11 50.51 -33.23
N PRO A 416 -9.69 51.54 -33.87
CA PRO A 416 -10.25 51.39 -35.21
C PRO A 416 -9.21 51.50 -36.32
N SER A 417 -9.32 50.53 -37.25
CA SER A 417 -9.11 50.58 -38.70
C SER A 417 -7.78 51.06 -39.31
N GLY A 418 -7.22 50.20 -40.17
CA GLY A 418 -6.25 50.61 -41.20
C GLY A 418 -5.73 49.47 -42.08
N HIS A 419 -6.48 49.14 -43.14
CA HIS A 419 -6.06 48.61 -44.47
C HIS A 419 -5.15 47.37 -44.67
N ALA A 420 -5.68 46.49 -45.54
CA ALA A 420 -5.09 45.88 -46.75
C ALA A 420 -4.24 44.57 -46.71
N SER A 421 -4.92 43.50 -47.16
CA SER A 421 -4.61 42.60 -48.29
C SER A 421 -3.51 41.51 -48.27
N LEU A 422 -3.98 40.30 -48.65
CA LEU A 422 -3.46 39.31 -49.63
C LEU A 422 -2.37 38.27 -49.27
N GLY A 423 -2.65 37.01 -49.68
CA GLY A 423 -1.70 35.90 -49.91
C GLY A 423 -2.00 34.62 -49.09
N VAL A 424 -2.79 33.63 -49.54
CA VAL A 424 -2.53 32.51 -50.50
C VAL A 424 -1.60 31.38 -49.99
N ALA A 425 -2.14 30.16 -50.04
CA ALA A 425 -1.52 28.81 -50.15
C ALA A 425 -0.80 28.22 -48.92
N GLN A 426 -0.63 26.89 -48.74
CA GLN A 426 -1.30 25.64 -49.14
C GLN A 426 -0.49 24.50 -48.47
N ALA A 427 -1.14 23.39 -48.12
CA ALA A 427 -0.61 22.01 -47.98
C ALA A 427 0.34 21.63 -46.81
N GLY A 428 0.10 20.42 -46.27
CA GLY A 428 1.12 19.66 -45.53
C GLY A 428 0.61 18.63 -44.52
N ARG A 429 0.05 17.51 -44.99
CA ARG A 429 -0.23 16.32 -44.17
C ARG A 429 1.06 15.68 -43.64
N SER A 430 1.04 15.17 -42.41
CA SER A 430 1.86 14.01 -42.03
C SER A 430 1.17 13.20 -40.93
N THR A 431 0.82 11.96 -41.27
CA THR A 431 0.32 10.90 -40.40
C THR A 431 1.48 9.99 -40.00
N VAL A 432 1.67 9.75 -38.71
CA VAL A 432 2.56 8.69 -38.20
C VAL A 432 1.70 7.57 -37.62
N ARG A 433 1.82 6.37 -38.21
CA ARG A 433 1.30 5.10 -37.67
C ARG A 433 2.41 4.42 -36.87
N TRP A 434 2.08 3.97 -35.66
CA TRP A 434 2.89 3.02 -34.90
C TRP A 434 2.34 1.60 -35.11
N ARG A 435 3.24 0.63 -35.26
CA ARG A 435 2.95 -0.82 -35.21
C ARG A 435 3.21 -1.33 -33.81
#